data_AF-A0A5B0M352-F1
#
_entry.id   AF-A0A5B0M352-F1
#
_cell.length_a   1.000
_cell.length_b   1.000
_cell.length_c   1.000
_cell.angle_alpha   90.00
_cell.angle_beta   90.00
_cell.angle_gamma   90.00
#
_symmetry.space_group_name_H-M   'P 1'
#
loop_
_entity.id
_entity.type
_entity.pdbx_description
1 polymer ?
#
loop_
_entity_poly.entity_id
_entity_poly.type
_entity_poly.pdbx_seq_one_letter_code
_entity_poly.pdbx_strand_id
1 'polypeptide(L)'
;MQEKVHMSSIGHETSMFHGTWGYVQIPTKGLLDTLDLGKLNLSAYQEAIKNVPSMSIDPQLFMPTPEAEDHYYLVWIRQIAQVMNEYIAVPSDKASAMKTKPPVVEQISNEIPSIYMLKLMDESDDSAEGIGQVLEAVQQQTGLTPEEFAKRLQPMDGDLATIQNFNSIRDIRDPSSQF
;
A
#
# COMPACT_ATOMS: atom_id res chain seq x y z
N MET A 1 9.91 -17.58 27.10
CA MET A 1 9.13 -18.75 27.58
C MET A 1 9.25 -19.81 26.48
N GLN A 2 9.90 -20.94 26.72
CA GLN A 2 10.15 -21.94 25.67
C GLN A 2 8.84 -22.62 25.25
N GLU A 3 8.35 -22.31 24.05
CA GLU A 3 7.31 -23.12 23.42
C GLU A 3 7.90 -24.46 22.98
N LYS A 4 7.37 -25.52 23.58
CA LYS A 4 7.73 -26.90 23.29
C LYS A 4 6.83 -27.36 22.14
N VAL A 5 7.41 -27.55 20.97
CA VAL A 5 6.74 -28.09 19.77
C VAL A 5 5.94 -29.35 20.14
N HIS A 6 4.63 -29.32 19.90
CA HIS A 6 3.79 -30.51 19.89
C HIS A 6 3.33 -30.80 18.45
N MET A 7 3.48 -32.06 18.07
CA MET A 7 3.06 -32.71 16.81
C MET A 7 4.08 -32.72 15.68
N SER A 8 4.95 -33.73 15.74
CA SER A 8 5.61 -34.31 14.57
C SER A 8 4.59 -35.10 13.74
N SER A 9 4.07 -34.49 12.67
CA SER A 9 3.44 -35.20 11.56
C SER A 9 4.53 -35.65 10.60
N ILE A 10 4.73 -36.96 10.46
CA ILE A 10 5.72 -37.52 9.54
C ILE A 10 5.26 -37.21 8.11
N GLY A 11 5.85 -36.21 7.47
CA GLY A 11 5.63 -35.86 6.06
C GLY A 11 5.43 -34.38 5.76
N HIS A 12 5.16 -33.55 6.76
CA HIS A 12 5.15 -32.09 6.63
C HIS A 12 5.89 -31.47 7.80
N GLU A 13 7.13 -31.05 7.58
CA GLU A 13 7.82 -30.17 8.52
C GLU A 13 7.21 -28.76 8.39
N THR A 14 6.41 -28.38 9.37
CA THR A 14 5.97 -26.99 9.53
C THR A 14 7.00 -26.28 10.39
N SER A 15 7.91 -25.51 9.78
CA SER A 15 8.75 -24.57 10.53
C SER A 15 7.92 -23.31 10.83
N MET A 16 7.63 -23.04 12.10
CA MET A 16 7.16 -21.70 12.46
C MET A 16 8.35 -20.74 12.35
N PHE A 17 8.22 -19.77 11.47
CA PHE A 17 9.14 -18.64 11.42
C PHE A 17 8.90 -17.80 12.68
N HIS A 18 9.88 -17.78 13.58
CA HIS A 18 9.83 -16.97 14.80
C HIS A 18 10.16 -15.52 14.45
N GLY A 19 9.68 -14.59 15.27
CA GLY A 19 9.97 -13.17 15.13
C GLY A 19 8.82 -12.30 14.62
N THR A 20 9.08 -11.01 14.60
CA THR A 20 8.21 -9.98 14.02
C THR A 20 8.54 -9.80 12.55
N TRP A 21 7.51 -9.65 11.71
CA TRP A 21 7.64 -9.56 10.27
C TRP A 21 6.88 -8.34 9.74
N GLY A 22 7.51 -7.62 8.83
CA GLY A 22 6.91 -6.58 8.02
C GLY A 22 6.72 -7.06 6.58
N TYR A 23 5.96 -6.29 5.80
CA TYR A 23 5.84 -6.52 4.36
C TYR A 23 5.92 -5.20 3.61
N VAL A 24 6.48 -5.27 2.40
CA VAL A 24 6.51 -4.15 1.45
C VAL A 24 5.80 -4.60 0.19
N GLN A 25 4.75 -3.86 -0.17
CA GLN A 25 4.05 -4.04 -1.43
C GLN A 25 4.62 -3.05 -2.45
N ILE A 26 5.24 -3.56 -3.51
CA ILE A 26 5.69 -2.72 -4.62
C ILE A 26 4.55 -2.61 -5.63
N PRO A 27 4.19 -1.39 -6.06
CA PRO A 27 3.19 -1.21 -7.10
C PRO A 27 3.56 -1.95 -8.39
N THR A 28 2.55 -2.32 -9.17
CA THR A 28 2.77 -3.06 -10.40
C THR A 28 3.60 -2.23 -11.39
N LYS A 29 4.37 -2.90 -12.25
CA LYS A 29 5.21 -2.22 -13.24
C LYS A 29 4.38 -1.29 -14.12
N GLY A 30 3.20 -1.73 -14.54
CA GLY A 30 2.28 -0.90 -15.32
C GLY A 30 1.92 0.41 -14.63
N LEU A 31 1.71 0.40 -13.30
CA LEU A 31 1.47 1.64 -12.56
C LEU A 31 2.74 2.48 -12.45
N LEU A 32 3.88 1.87 -12.10
CA LEU A 32 5.15 2.59 -11.97
C LEU A 32 5.57 3.30 -13.26
N ASP A 33 5.30 2.69 -14.41
CA ASP A 33 5.60 3.26 -15.74
C ASP A 33 4.74 4.51 -16.05
N THR A 34 3.60 4.71 -15.37
CA THR A 34 2.76 5.93 -15.52
C THR A 34 3.24 7.10 -14.66
N LEU A 35 4.12 6.85 -13.68
CA LEU A 35 4.53 7.83 -12.69
C LEU A 35 5.85 8.50 -13.08
N ASP A 36 5.99 9.77 -12.73
CA ASP A 36 7.27 10.46 -12.77
C ASP A 36 8.11 10.07 -11.55
N LEU A 37 8.97 9.06 -11.71
CA LEU A 37 9.87 8.59 -10.66
C LEU A 37 10.77 9.70 -10.10
N GLY A 38 11.07 10.73 -10.90
CA GLY A 38 11.84 11.89 -10.46
C GLY A 38 11.11 12.75 -9.42
N LYS A 39 9.79 12.62 -9.30
CA LYS A 39 8.96 13.31 -8.29
C LYS A 39 8.60 12.44 -7.09
N LEU A 40 8.96 11.16 -7.09
CA LEU A 40 8.74 10.25 -5.95
C LEU A 40 9.84 10.42 -4.89
N ASN A 41 9.96 11.64 -4.34
CA ASN A 41 10.94 11.95 -3.30
C ASN A 41 10.40 12.98 -2.30
N LEU A 42 11.09 13.06 -1.16
CA LEU A 42 10.68 13.90 -0.04
C LEU A 42 10.66 15.39 -0.39
N SER A 43 11.60 15.87 -1.21
CA SER A 43 11.68 17.28 -1.59
C SER A 43 10.46 17.71 -2.41
N ALA A 44 10.05 16.90 -3.39
CA ALA A 44 8.85 17.11 -4.19
C ALA A 44 7.58 17.10 -3.31
N TYR A 45 7.49 16.16 -2.36
CA TYR A 45 6.39 16.12 -1.39
C TYR A 45 6.31 17.39 -0.52
N GLN A 46 7.44 17.82 0.04
CA GLN A 46 7.50 19.04 0.86
C GLN A 46 7.12 20.28 0.07
N GLU A 47 7.55 20.39 -1.19
CA GLU A 47 7.17 21.50 -2.07
C GLU A 47 5.67 21.51 -2.36
N ALA A 48 5.08 20.34 -2.64
CA ALA A 48 3.64 20.21 -2.87
C ALA A 48 2.82 20.63 -1.64
N ILE A 49 3.24 20.22 -0.43
CA ILE A 49 2.50 20.51 0.81
C ILE A 49 2.57 21.97 1.22
N LYS A 50 3.64 22.71 0.91
CA LYS A 50 3.75 24.14 1.27
C LYS A 50 2.56 24.98 0.79
N ASN A 51 1.95 24.59 -0.32
CA ASN A 51 0.84 25.31 -0.92
C ASN A 51 -0.53 24.90 -0.37
N VAL A 52 -0.63 23.78 0.36
CA VAL A 52 -1.89 23.23 0.88
C VAL A 52 -2.60 24.18 1.85
N PRO A 53 -1.94 24.83 2.83
CA PRO A 53 -2.63 25.72 3.77
C PRO A 53 -3.31 26.92 3.10
N SER A 54 -2.77 27.37 1.96
CA SER A 54 -3.30 28.50 1.18
C SER A 54 -4.18 28.07 0.01
N MET A 55 -4.36 26.77 -0.21
CA MET A 55 -5.12 26.25 -1.33
C MET A 55 -6.61 26.55 -1.12
N SER A 56 -7.21 27.27 -2.08
CA SER A 56 -8.66 27.41 -2.11
C SER A 56 -9.27 26.08 -2.54
N ILE A 57 -10.13 25.53 -1.68
CA ILE A 57 -10.87 24.32 -1.97
C ILE A 57 -12.10 24.70 -2.79
N ASP A 58 -12.13 24.31 -4.05
CA ASP A 58 -13.33 24.38 -4.88
C ASP A 58 -14.20 23.15 -4.60
N PRO A 59 -15.42 23.30 -4.06
CA PRO A 59 -16.33 22.18 -3.84
C PRO A 59 -16.64 21.36 -5.11
N GLN A 60 -16.55 21.97 -6.31
CA GLN A 60 -16.75 21.24 -7.56
C GLN A 60 -15.74 20.13 -7.78
N LEU A 61 -14.55 20.19 -7.16
CA LEU A 61 -13.55 19.12 -7.20
C LEU A 61 -14.05 17.82 -6.56
N PHE A 62 -15.08 17.88 -5.70
CA PHE A 62 -15.70 16.71 -5.07
C PHE A 62 -16.99 16.28 -5.75
N MET A 63 -17.44 17.02 -6.77
CA MET A 63 -18.65 16.70 -7.52
C MET A 63 -18.29 15.81 -8.73
N PRO A 64 -19.17 14.87 -9.12
CA PRO A 64 -18.98 14.13 -10.36
C PRO A 64 -18.98 15.10 -11.55
N THR A 65 -18.17 14.81 -12.56
CA THR A 65 -18.27 15.53 -13.82
C THR A 65 -19.58 15.13 -14.53
N PRO A 66 -20.10 15.97 -15.43
CA PRO A 66 -21.29 15.63 -16.21
C PRO A 66 -21.16 14.27 -16.92
N GLU A 67 -19.97 13.94 -17.43
CA GLU A 67 -19.70 12.66 -18.09
C GLU A 67 -19.75 11.48 -17.12
N ALA A 68 -19.27 11.67 -15.89
CA ALA A 68 -19.35 10.65 -14.84
C ALA A 68 -20.80 10.43 -14.38
N GLU A 69 -21.61 11.50 -14.30
CA GLU A 69 -23.03 11.42 -13.99
C GLU A 69 -23.82 10.71 -15.08
N ASP A 70 -23.58 11.03 -16.35
CA ASP A 70 -24.17 10.34 -17.50
C ASP A 70 -23.78 8.85 -17.53
N HIS A 71 -22.52 8.53 -17.25
CA HIS A 71 -22.05 7.14 -17.15
C HIS A 71 -22.81 6.40 -16.04
N TYR A 72 -22.90 7.01 -14.85
CA TYR A 72 -23.63 6.46 -13.71
C TYR A 72 -25.11 6.19 -14.05
N TYR A 73 -25.78 7.15 -14.67
CA TYR A 73 -27.17 7.01 -15.13
C TYR A 73 -27.33 5.85 -16.12
N LEU A 74 -26.40 5.73 -17.08
CA LEU A 74 -26.40 4.64 -18.04
C LEU A 74 -26.20 3.28 -17.37
N VAL A 75 -25.30 3.15 -16.38
CA VAL A 75 -25.11 1.89 -15.64
C VAL A 75 -26.44 1.40 -15.08
N TRP A 76 -27.17 2.26 -14.38
CA TRP A 76 -28.47 1.93 -13.78
C TRP A 76 -29.50 1.50 -14.82
N ILE A 77 -29.67 2.28 -15.90
CA ILE A 77 -30.66 1.93 -16.93
C ILE A 77 -30.33 0.60 -17.59
N ARG A 78 -29.06 0.31 -17.86
CA ARG A 78 -28.64 -0.94 -18.50
C ARG A 78 -28.92 -2.14 -17.60
N GLN A 79 -28.64 -2.03 -16.30
CA GLN A 79 -28.93 -3.08 -15.33
C GLN A 79 -30.45 -3.32 -15.17
N ILE A 80 -31.24 -2.25 -15.11
CA ILE A 80 -32.72 -2.37 -15.09
C ILE A 80 -33.22 -3.02 -16.38
N ALA A 81 -32.72 -2.57 -17.54
CA ALA A 81 -33.09 -3.16 -18.83
C ALA A 81 -32.70 -4.65 -18.93
N GLN A 82 -31.58 -5.05 -18.32
CA GLN A 82 -31.17 -6.44 -18.22
C GLN A 82 -32.21 -7.26 -17.43
N VAL A 83 -32.56 -6.82 -16.22
CA VAL A 83 -33.55 -7.50 -15.38
C VAL A 83 -34.91 -7.59 -16.07
N MET A 84 -35.36 -6.49 -16.70
CA MET A 84 -36.61 -6.46 -17.45
C MET A 84 -36.62 -7.50 -18.58
N ASN A 85 -35.54 -7.60 -19.35
CA ASN A 85 -35.43 -8.51 -20.48
C ASN A 85 -35.29 -9.99 -20.04
N GLU A 86 -34.58 -10.26 -18.96
CA GLU A 86 -34.33 -11.63 -18.47
C GLU A 86 -35.53 -12.22 -17.72
N TYR A 87 -36.26 -11.41 -16.95
CA TYR A 87 -37.23 -11.92 -15.98
C TYR A 87 -38.67 -11.44 -16.20
N ILE A 88 -38.90 -10.34 -16.91
CA ILE A 88 -40.23 -9.73 -17.00
C ILE A 88 -40.83 -9.88 -18.39
N ALA A 89 -40.16 -9.37 -19.43
CA ALA A 89 -40.68 -9.39 -20.79
C ALA A 89 -39.58 -9.27 -21.84
N VAL A 90 -39.73 -10.03 -22.93
CA VAL A 90 -38.85 -9.93 -24.10
C VAL A 90 -39.40 -8.86 -25.05
N PRO A 91 -38.59 -7.89 -25.50
CA PRO A 91 -39.03 -6.85 -26.43
C PRO A 91 -39.45 -7.46 -27.77
N SER A 92 -40.57 -6.95 -28.32
CA SER A 92 -41.13 -7.41 -29.60
C SER A 92 -40.19 -7.14 -30.78
N ASP A 93 -39.45 -6.03 -30.72
CA ASP A 93 -38.36 -5.72 -31.65
C ASP A 93 -37.02 -5.65 -30.88
N LYS A 94 -36.14 -6.59 -31.18
CA LYS A 94 -34.81 -6.67 -30.55
C LYS A 94 -33.83 -5.62 -31.10
N ALA A 95 -34.08 -5.07 -32.29
CA ALA A 95 -33.17 -4.10 -32.90
C ALA A 95 -33.31 -2.70 -32.28
N SER A 96 -34.53 -2.32 -31.88
CA SER A 96 -34.80 -1.07 -31.15
C SER A 96 -34.72 -1.21 -29.63
N ALA A 97 -34.54 -2.43 -29.11
CA ALA A 97 -34.45 -2.67 -27.68
C ALA A 97 -33.27 -1.95 -27.04
N MET A 98 -33.46 -1.48 -25.79
CA MET A 98 -32.36 -0.94 -25.02
C MET A 98 -31.27 -2.00 -24.84
N LYS A 99 -30.01 -1.62 -25.05
CA LYS A 99 -28.88 -2.46 -24.66
C LYS A 99 -28.98 -2.75 -23.16
N THR A 100 -28.60 -3.95 -22.76
CA THR A 100 -28.66 -4.42 -21.37
C THR A 100 -27.30 -4.42 -20.69
N LYS A 101 -26.21 -4.35 -21.46
CA LYS A 101 -24.86 -4.31 -20.91
C LYS A 101 -24.50 -2.89 -20.45
N PRO A 102 -24.10 -2.70 -19.19
CA PRO A 102 -23.63 -1.40 -18.70
C PRO A 102 -22.35 -0.98 -19.43
N PRO A 103 -22.07 0.34 -19.51
CA PRO A 103 -20.77 0.82 -19.99
C PRO A 103 -19.65 0.30 -19.09
N VAL A 104 -18.46 0.11 -19.66
CA VAL A 104 -17.28 -0.32 -18.92
C VAL A 104 -16.87 0.80 -17.96
N VAL A 105 -16.66 0.47 -16.69
CA VAL A 105 -16.07 1.36 -15.68
C VAL A 105 -14.55 1.38 -15.83
N GLU A 106 -13.90 2.42 -15.31
CA GLU A 106 -12.45 2.43 -15.17
C GLU A 106 -11.99 1.19 -14.39
N GLN A 107 -11.15 0.37 -15.02
CA GLN A 107 -10.68 -0.88 -14.43
C GLN A 107 -9.34 -0.64 -13.77
N ILE A 108 -9.27 -0.96 -12.48
CA ILE A 108 -7.99 -1.06 -11.77
C ILE A 108 -7.29 -2.32 -12.27
N SER A 109 -5.97 -2.23 -12.47
CA SER A 109 -5.17 -3.39 -12.86
C SER A 109 -5.36 -4.54 -11.88
N ASN A 110 -5.61 -5.74 -12.43
CA ASN A 110 -5.72 -6.98 -11.68
C ASN A 110 -4.38 -7.73 -11.55
N GLU A 111 -3.27 -7.08 -11.95
CA GLU A 111 -1.93 -7.63 -11.80
C GLU A 111 -1.60 -7.82 -10.31
N ILE A 112 -1.08 -8.99 -9.96
CA ILE A 112 -0.69 -9.30 -8.59
C ILE A 112 0.54 -8.44 -8.26
N PRO A 113 0.48 -7.61 -7.19
CA PRO A 113 1.60 -6.78 -6.79
C PRO A 113 2.73 -7.65 -6.23
N SER A 114 3.97 -7.19 -6.39
CA SER A 114 5.10 -7.87 -5.77
C SER A 114 5.13 -7.55 -4.28
N ILE A 115 4.97 -8.58 -3.45
CA ILE A 115 5.01 -8.47 -1.98
C ILE A 115 6.31 -9.10 -1.49
N TYR A 116 7.08 -8.33 -0.72
CA TYR A 116 8.30 -8.78 -0.09
C TYR A 116 8.11 -8.82 1.42
N MET A 117 8.42 -9.96 2.04
CA MET A 117 8.41 -10.11 3.49
C MET A 117 9.78 -9.70 4.04
N LEU A 118 9.77 -8.88 5.09
CA LEU A 118 10.97 -8.45 5.80
C LEU A 118 10.92 -8.97 7.23
N LYS A 119 11.95 -9.68 7.66
CA LYS A 119 12.11 -10.04 9.06
C LYS A 119 12.53 -8.80 9.85
N LEU A 120 11.81 -8.46 10.91
CA LEU A 120 12.10 -7.27 11.72
C LEU A 120 12.94 -7.66 12.94
N MET A 121 12.46 -8.57 13.77
CA MET A 121 13.18 -9.04 14.98
C MET A 121 12.89 -10.51 15.23
N ASP A 122 13.71 -11.18 16.06
CA ASP A 122 13.47 -12.56 16.51
C ASP A 122 12.52 -12.65 17.71
N GLU A 123 12.61 -11.72 18.65
CA GLU A 123 11.69 -11.56 19.77
C GLU A 123 11.35 -10.09 19.91
N SER A 124 10.07 -9.76 20.10
CA SER A 124 9.64 -8.37 20.26
C SER A 124 9.98 -7.92 21.68
N ASP A 125 10.79 -6.87 21.79
CA ASP A 125 10.94 -6.10 23.01
C ASP A 125 10.72 -4.60 22.72
N ASP A 126 10.11 -3.88 23.67
CA ASP A 126 9.84 -2.44 23.52
C ASP A 126 11.08 -1.59 23.88
N SER A 127 12.27 -2.13 23.63
CA SER A 127 13.55 -1.56 24.06
C SER A 127 14.21 -0.74 22.95
N ALA A 128 15.13 0.16 23.34
CA ALA A 128 15.95 0.89 22.38
C ALA A 128 16.89 -0.04 21.60
N GLU A 129 17.35 -1.13 22.23
CA GLU A 129 18.14 -2.18 21.60
C GLU A 129 17.31 -2.89 20.52
N GLY A 130 16.03 -3.14 20.78
CA GLY A 130 15.11 -3.75 19.85
C GLY A 130 14.94 -2.98 18.54
N ILE A 131 14.81 -1.66 18.63
CA ILE A 131 14.76 -0.79 17.43
C ILE A 131 16.07 -0.88 16.63
N GLY A 132 17.23 -0.92 17.30
CA GLY A 132 18.53 -1.10 16.65
C GLY A 132 18.59 -2.39 15.82
N GLN A 133 18.10 -3.50 16.40
CA GLN A 133 18.03 -4.81 15.73
C GLN A 133 17.11 -4.79 14.51
N VAL A 134 15.95 -4.12 14.59
CA VAL A 134 15.05 -3.94 13.43
C VAL A 134 15.77 -3.25 12.29
N LEU A 135 16.44 -2.12 12.59
CA LEU A 135 17.10 -1.31 11.58
C LEU A 135 18.25 -2.08 10.92
N GLU A 136 19.03 -2.80 11.72
CA GLU A 136 20.10 -3.66 11.19
C GLU A 136 19.54 -4.80 10.32
N ALA A 137 18.51 -5.51 10.78
CA ALA A 137 17.89 -6.60 10.03
C ALA A 137 17.34 -6.12 8.68
N VAL A 138 16.67 -4.97 8.64
CA VAL A 138 16.15 -4.38 7.39
C VAL A 138 17.29 -3.91 6.50
N GLN A 139 18.33 -3.27 7.04
CA GLN A 139 19.50 -2.86 6.26
C GLN A 139 20.17 -4.07 5.59
N GLN A 140 20.41 -5.15 6.34
CA GLN A 140 21.02 -6.37 5.82
C GLN A 140 20.17 -7.00 4.70
N GLN A 141 18.85 -7.07 4.88
CA GLN A 141 17.93 -7.63 3.88
C GLN A 141 17.79 -6.75 2.62
N THR A 142 17.96 -5.44 2.74
CA THR A 142 17.91 -4.51 1.59
C THR A 142 19.24 -4.41 0.84
N GLY A 143 20.35 -4.86 1.43
CA GLY A 143 21.69 -4.79 0.84
C GLY A 143 22.24 -3.37 0.70
N LEU A 144 21.59 -2.38 1.35
CA LEU A 144 22.05 -0.99 1.35
C LEU A 144 23.25 -0.83 2.29
N THR A 145 24.14 0.09 1.96
CA THR A 145 25.18 0.50 2.92
C THR A 145 24.55 1.24 4.11
N PRO A 146 25.17 1.24 5.30
CA PRO A 146 24.65 1.96 6.47
C PRO A 146 24.36 3.44 6.17
N GLU A 147 25.21 4.09 5.38
CA GLU A 147 25.01 5.49 4.98
C GLU A 147 23.81 5.69 4.06
N GLU A 148 23.59 4.80 3.09
CA GLU A 148 22.45 4.88 2.18
C GLU A 148 21.14 4.57 2.92
N PHE A 149 21.17 3.58 3.81
CA PHE A 149 20.03 3.22 4.63
C PHE A 149 19.62 4.38 5.54
N ALA A 150 20.56 4.93 6.32
CA ALA A 150 20.30 6.04 7.24
C ALA A 150 19.79 7.31 6.52
N LYS A 151 20.24 7.57 5.28
CA LYS A 151 19.75 8.69 4.46
C LYS A 151 18.32 8.50 3.94
N ARG A 152 17.90 7.25 3.73
CA ARG A 152 16.57 6.92 3.17
C ARG A 152 15.52 6.65 4.22
N LEU A 153 15.94 6.28 5.43
CA LEU A 153 15.06 5.95 6.54
C LEU A 153 14.27 7.19 7.00
N GLN A 154 12.93 7.09 6.98
CA GLN A 154 12.03 8.17 7.37
C GLN A 154 10.99 7.63 8.35
N PRO A 155 10.80 8.28 9.51
CA PRO A 155 9.71 7.96 10.41
C PRO A 155 8.43 8.56 9.83
N MET A 156 7.40 7.74 9.66
CA MET A 156 6.10 8.18 9.15
C MET A 156 5.12 8.53 10.28
N ASP A 157 5.23 7.83 11.40
CA ASP A 157 4.41 8.03 12.59
C ASP A 157 5.19 7.57 13.83
N GLY A 158 4.85 8.13 14.98
CA GLY A 158 5.52 7.86 16.25
C GLY A 158 5.30 8.98 17.25
N ASP A 159 5.28 8.63 18.54
CA ASP A 159 5.29 9.64 19.59
C ASP A 159 6.62 10.41 19.63
N LEU A 160 6.64 11.53 20.36
CA LEU A 160 7.81 12.40 20.42
C LEU A 160 9.08 11.66 20.87
N ALA A 161 8.95 10.73 21.81
CA ALA A 161 10.08 9.95 22.33
C ALA A 161 10.64 9.01 21.25
N THR A 162 9.77 8.33 20.51
CA THR A 162 10.15 7.45 19.40
C THR A 162 10.87 8.23 18.30
N ILE A 163 10.36 9.39 17.92
CA ILE A 163 10.98 10.25 16.90
C ILE A 163 12.33 10.79 17.36
N GLN A 164 12.49 11.14 18.65
CA GLN A 164 13.77 11.60 19.20
C GLN A 164 14.82 10.48 19.24
N ASN A 165 14.43 9.28 19.68
CA ASN A 165 15.30 8.10 19.67
C ASN A 165 15.74 7.76 18.25
N PHE A 166 14.79 7.75 17.30
CA PHE A 166 15.07 7.55 15.90
C PHE A 166 16.11 8.52 15.34
N ASN A 167 15.93 9.83 15.58
CA ASN A 167 16.85 10.84 15.07
C ASN A 167 18.25 10.65 15.66
N SER A 168 18.34 10.29 16.94
CA SER A 168 19.60 10.00 17.61
C SER A 168 20.33 8.82 16.95
N ILE A 169 19.63 7.71 16.70
CA ILE A 169 20.16 6.52 16.04
C ILE A 169 20.60 6.82 14.60
N ARG A 170 19.80 7.61 13.86
CA ARG A 170 20.14 8.01 12.49
C ARG A 170 21.44 8.81 12.41
N ASP A 171 21.70 9.67 13.39
CA ASP A 171 22.90 10.50 13.44
C ASP A 171 24.16 9.68 13.74
N ILE A 172 24.02 8.56 14.46
CA ILE A 172 25.11 7.63 14.82
C ILE A 172 25.56 6.78 13.62
N ARG A 173 24.70 6.55 12.62
CA ARG A 173 24.95 5.79 11.38
C ARG A 173 25.29 4.31 11.54
N ASP A 174 25.50 3.84 12.76
CA ASP A 174 25.71 2.44 13.14
C ASP A 174 24.84 2.10 14.37
N PRO A 175 23.63 1.55 14.17
CA PRO A 175 22.65 1.39 15.25
C PRO A 175 23.07 0.43 16.37
N SER A 176 23.93 -0.56 16.08
CA SER A 176 24.29 -1.62 17.02
C SER A 176 25.59 -1.35 17.78
N SER A 177 26.38 -0.33 17.43
CA SER A 177 27.67 -0.08 18.08
C SER A 177 27.59 0.61 19.46
N GLN A 178 26.38 0.94 19.93
CA GLN A 178 26.16 1.66 21.20
C GLN A 178 25.53 0.81 22.31
N PHE A 179 25.24 -0.48 22.04
CA PHE A 179 24.66 -1.41 23.00
C PHE A 179 25.49 -2.70 23.07
#